data_AF-A0A7L7LG38-F1
#
_entry.id   AF-A0A7L7LG38-F1
#
_cell.length_a   1.000
_cell.length_b   1.000
_cell.length_c   1.000
_cell.angle_alpha   90.00
_cell.angle_beta   90.00
_cell.angle_gamma   90.00
#
_symmetry.space_group_name_H-M   'P 1'
#
loop_
_entity.id
_entity.type
_entity.pdbx_description
1 polymer ?
#
loop_
_entity_poly.entity_id
_entity_poly.type
_entity_poly.pdbx_seq_one_letter_code
_entity_poly.pdbx_strand_id
1 'polypeptide(L)'
;MLIPSLWAAKEISERTQPSAKLKEWYPTVSFPPVYFVIGAFNSGGTSSANGLIIGAEKQGNLNGLPSLVAHELIHFQQTFPQRATSLLEQSILEGSADFMSELVSGQSPNVEAHKYGNAHQDELCREFVQVMHQFEDTDWLYSVSGKDKRPNDLGYWMGYQITKAYFDKTPNKKQAVKEILNIKDYTSFLNKSGYLQKYL
;
A
#
# COMPACT_ATOMS: atom_id res chain seq x y z
N MET A 1 10.43 29.53 24.03
CA MET A 1 9.24 28.76 24.43
C MET A 1 8.90 27.83 23.27
N LEU A 2 9.37 26.58 23.33
CA LEU A 2 9.14 25.58 22.29
C LEU A 2 7.72 25.04 22.45
N ILE A 3 6.97 24.97 21.34
CA ILE A 3 5.56 24.59 21.31
C ILE A 3 5.43 23.10 21.70
N PRO A 4 4.63 22.74 22.73
CA PRO A 4 4.48 21.36 23.20
C PRO A 4 3.89 20.36 22.18
N SER A 5 3.34 20.84 21.05
CA SER A 5 2.62 20.00 20.08
C SER A 5 3.52 19.08 19.25
N LEU A 6 4.79 19.46 19.01
CA LEU A 6 5.72 18.61 18.24
C LEU A 6 6.19 17.36 19.01
N TRP A 7 6.16 17.40 20.34
CA TRP A 7 6.56 16.24 21.16
C TRP A 7 5.51 15.12 21.13
N ALA A 8 4.22 15.46 21.09
CA ALA A 8 3.14 14.48 21.08
C ALA A 8 3.05 13.67 19.77
N ALA A 9 3.33 14.30 18.62
CA ALA A 9 3.23 13.63 17.31
C ALA A 9 4.33 12.57 17.09
N LYS A 10 5.54 12.79 17.62
CA LYS A 10 6.65 11.82 17.53
C LYS A 10 6.40 10.57 18.38
N GLU A 11 5.76 10.71 19.55
CA GLU A 11 5.46 9.55 20.40
C GLU A 11 4.35 8.66 19.83
N ILE A 12 3.39 9.22 19.07
CA ILE A 12 2.33 8.43 18.43
C ILE A 12 2.89 7.57 17.30
N SER A 13 3.83 8.09 16.49
CA SER A 13 4.41 7.30 15.41
C SER A 13 5.32 6.17 15.90
N GLU A 14 6.01 6.32 17.04
CA GLU A 14 6.94 5.31 17.54
C GLU A 14 6.30 4.26 18.50
N ARG A 15 5.17 4.57 19.16
CA ARG A 15 4.59 3.71 20.21
C ARG A 15 3.34 2.92 19.80
N THR A 16 2.91 2.99 18.55
CA THR A 16 1.83 2.10 18.08
C THR A 16 2.38 0.69 17.82
N GLN A 17 1.56 -0.33 18.09
CA GLN A 17 1.90 -1.74 17.81
C GLN A 17 2.39 -1.99 16.38
N PRO A 18 1.79 -1.38 15.32
CA PRO A 18 2.29 -1.49 13.95
C PRO A 18 3.73 -0.97 13.78
N SER A 19 4.06 0.18 14.36
CA SER A 19 5.39 0.79 14.24
C SER A 19 6.48 -0.05 14.90
N ALA A 20 6.20 -0.61 16.08
CA ALA A 20 7.13 -1.52 16.75
C ALA A 20 7.41 -2.76 15.89
N LYS A 21 6.35 -3.39 15.34
CA LYS A 21 6.49 -4.54 14.43
C LYS A 21 7.22 -4.18 13.14
N LEU A 22 6.95 -3.02 12.56
CA LEU A 22 7.66 -2.58 11.35
C LEU A 22 9.16 -2.46 11.62
N LYS A 23 9.57 -1.96 12.79
CA LYS A 23 10.97 -1.88 13.20
C LYS A 23 11.62 -3.27 13.37
N GLU A 24 10.87 -4.28 13.80
CA GLU A 24 11.37 -5.67 13.88
C GLU A 24 11.62 -6.28 12.50
N TRP A 25 10.73 -5.98 11.55
CA TRP A 25 10.81 -6.41 10.15
C TRP A 25 11.88 -5.64 9.37
N TYR A 26 12.01 -4.34 9.62
CA TYR A 26 12.88 -3.42 8.90
C TYR A 26 13.58 -2.45 9.88
N PRO A 27 14.72 -2.85 10.48
CA PRO A 27 15.37 -2.08 11.56
C PRO A 27 15.85 -0.67 11.17
N THR A 28 16.00 -0.40 9.88
CA THR A 28 16.40 0.90 9.32
C THR A 28 15.21 1.82 9.00
N VAL A 29 14.00 1.47 9.45
CA VAL A 29 12.78 2.28 9.30
C VAL A 29 12.97 3.69 9.88
N SER A 30 12.45 4.70 9.18
CA SER A 30 12.38 6.08 9.65
C SER A 30 10.95 6.43 10.04
N PHE A 31 10.75 7.06 11.21
CA PHE A 31 9.44 7.49 11.67
C PHE A 31 9.30 9.01 11.53
N PRO A 32 8.68 9.50 10.46
CA PRO A 32 8.44 10.92 10.32
C PRO A 32 7.32 11.41 11.25
N PRO A 33 7.15 12.74 11.41
CA PRO A 33 5.96 13.30 12.02
C PRO A 33 4.68 12.90 11.27
N VAL A 34 3.58 12.79 12.03
CA VAL A 34 2.23 12.58 11.48
C VAL A 34 1.41 13.83 11.74
N TYR A 35 0.86 14.41 10.68
CA TYR A 35 0.01 15.60 10.70
C TYR A 35 -1.42 15.20 10.41
N PHE A 36 -2.33 15.56 11.31
CA PHE A 36 -3.77 15.45 11.07
C PHE A 36 -4.28 16.80 10.58
N VAL A 37 -4.88 16.81 9.39
CA VAL A 37 -5.34 18.03 8.73
C VAL A 37 -6.84 17.93 8.44
N ILE A 38 -7.49 19.09 8.28
CA ILE A 38 -8.84 19.22 7.74
C ILE A 38 -8.72 20.03 6.45
N GLY A 39 -9.09 19.45 5.32
CA GLY A 39 -8.90 20.02 3.98
C GLY A 39 -10.12 19.88 3.07
N ALA A 40 -9.86 19.59 1.80
CA ALA A 40 -10.86 19.60 0.73
C ALA A 40 -11.60 18.26 0.54
N PHE A 41 -11.51 17.33 1.51
CA PHE A 41 -12.17 16.02 1.45
C PHE A 41 -11.73 15.13 0.27
N ASN A 42 -10.52 15.32 -0.26
CA ASN A 42 -10.03 14.63 -1.47
C ASN A 42 -8.91 13.61 -1.23
N SER A 43 -8.29 13.58 -0.04
CA SER A 43 -7.23 12.62 0.30
C SER A 43 -7.43 12.07 1.72
N GLY A 44 -7.33 10.75 1.88
CA GLY A 44 -7.37 10.09 3.19
C GLY A 44 -6.03 10.14 3.91
N GLY A 45 -4.93 9.95 3.17
CA GLY A 45 -3.56 9.95 3.64
C GLY A 45 -2.61 10.30 2.51
N THR A 46 -1.46 10.89 2.84
CA THR A 46 -0.41 11.22 1.87
C THR A 46 0.96 11.23 2.56
N SER A 47 1.90 10.47 2.03
CA SER A 47 3.30 10.53 2.42
C SER A 47 4.06 11.66 1.69
N SER A 48 4.94 12.36 2.40
CA SER A 48 5.80 13.42 1.86
C SER A 48 7.18 13.41 2.52
N ALA A 49 8.16 14.12 1.94
CA ALA A 49 9.48 14.29 2.54
C ALA A 49 9.44 14.95 3.95
N ASN A 50 8.38 15.67 4.29
CA ASN A 50 8.21 16.33 5.58
C ASN A 50 7.39 15.51 6.58
N GLY A 51 6.83 14.39 6.15
CA GLY A 51 6.07 13.44 6.97
C GLY A 51 4.71 13.07 6.40
N LEU A 52 3.92 12.40 7.22
CA LEU A 52 2.62 11.82 6.82
C LEU A 52 1.52 12.84 7.06
N ILE A 53 0.67 13.05 6.08
CA ILE A 53 -0.48 13.95 6.15
C ILE A 53 -1.74 13.09 6.11
N ILE A 54 -2.55 13.12 7.16
CA ILE A 54 -3.78 12.35 7.30
C ILE A 54 -4.97 13.31 7.28
N GLY A 55 -5.88 13.12 6.33
CA GLY A 55 -7.13 13.88 6.25
C GLY A 55 -8.10 13.38 7.31
N ALA A 56 -8.22 14.12 8.41
CA ALA A 56 -9.06 13.74 9.55
C ALA A 56 -10.54 13.70 9.18
N GLU A 57 -10.97 14.57 8.26
CA GLU A 57 -12.34 14.67 7.77
C GLU A 57 -12.79 13.46 6.95
N LYS A 58 -11.85 12.72 6.35
CA LYS A 58 -12.17 11.49 5.60
C LYS A 58 -12.42 10.29 6.52
N GLN A 59 -12.12 10.40 7.81
CA GLN A 59 -12.25 9.30 8.76
C GLN A 59 -13.64 9.31 9.39
N GLY A 60 -14.50 8.36 9.03
CA GLY A 60 -15.83 8.21 9.63
C GLY A 60 -15.78 7.76 11.10
N ASN A 61 -14.68 7.15 11.53
CA ASN A 61 -14.33 6.82 12.91
C ASN A 61 -12.82 6.57 13.03
N LEU A 62 -12.33 6.31 14.25
CA LEU A 62 -10.90 6.13 14.52
C LEU A 62 -10.40 4.68 14.37
N ASN A 63 -11.27 3.71 14.08
CA ASN A 63 -10.89 2.29 14.10
C ASN A 63 -9.94 1.91 12.97
N GLY A 64 -10.09 2.53 11.79
CA GLY A 64 -9.23 2.30 10.62
C GLY A 64 -7.96 3.16 10.62
N LEU A 65 -7.85 4.12 11.54
CA LEU A 65 -6.76 5.09 11.55
C LEU A 65 -5.37 4.45 11.73
N PRO A 66 -5.16 3.44 12.61
CA PRO A 66 -3.87 2.77 12.73
C PRO A 66 -3.40 2.10 11.43
N SER A 67 -4.30 1.43 10.69
CA SER A 67 -3.98 0.81 9.40
C SER A 67 -3.66 1.84 8.33
N LEU A 68 -4.39 2.97 8.31
CA LEU A 68 -4.11 4.08 7.39
C LEU A 68 -2.75 4.72 7.68
N VAL A 69 -2.42 5.00 8.95
CA VAL A 69 -1.11 5.55 9.31
C VAL A 69 0.01 4.57 8.96
N ALA A 70 -0.21 3.26 9.17
CA ALA A 70 0.74 2.23 8.77
C ALA A 70 0.93 2.20 7.24
N HIS A 71 -0.14 2.30 6.44
CA HIS A 71 -0.07 2.40 4.98
C HIS A 71 0.81 3.57 4.52
N GLU A 72 0.51 4.77 5.00
CA GLU A 72 1.29 5.98 4.66
C GLU A 72 2.75 5.89 5.13
N LEU A 73 2.99 5.25 6.28
CA LEU A 73 4.34 5.02 6.78
C LEU A 73 5.11 4.07 5.87
N ILE A 74 4.46 3.06 5.26
CA ILE A 74 5.10 2.20 4.26
C ILE A 74 5.48 3.01 3.03
N HIS A 75 4.59 3.88 2.51
CA HIS A 75 4.95 4.78 1.42
C HIS A 75 6.16 5.65 1.74
N PHE A 76 6.30 6.12 2.98
CA PHE A 76 7.49 6.86 3.40
C PHE A 76 8.78 6.03 3.36
N GLN A 77 8.71 4.71 3.59
CA GLN A 77 9.88 3.83 3.50
C GLN A 77 10.20 3.39 2.07
N GLN A 78 9.21 3.40 1.18
CA GLN A 78 9.37 2.95 -0.20
C GLN A 78 10.31 3.89 -0.95
N THR A 79 11.43 3.35 -1.45
CA THR A 79 12.44 4.12 -2.20
C THR A 79 12.22 4.07 -3.71
N PHE A 80 10.97 3.91 -4.13
CA PHE A 80 10.59 3.74 -5.53
C PHE A 80 10.81 5.02 -6.36
N PRO A 81 10.88 4.92 -7.70
CA PRO A 81 10.78 6.10 -8.57
C PRO A 81 9.51 6.90 -8.23
N GLN A 82 9.61 8.23 -8.13
CA GLN A 82 8.54 9.09 -7.57
C GLN A 82 7.20 9.08 -8.33
N ARG A 83 7.11 8.44 -9.49
CA ARG A 83 5.87 8.33 -10.26
C ARG A 83 5.82 6.99 -10.98
N ALA A 84 4.82 6.17 -10.65
CA ALA A 84 4.49 5.01 -11.45
C ALA A 84 4.14 5.44 -12.88
N THR A 85 4.58 4.65 -13.84
CA THR A 85 4.42 4.90 -15.29
C THR A 85 3.49 3.90 -15.96
N SER A 86 3.06 2.88 -15.22
CA SER A 86 2.09 1.89 -15.69
C SER A 86 1.19 1.41 -14.55
N LEU A 87 0.09 0.75 -14.93
CA LEU A 87 -0.84 0.14 -13.99
C LEU A 87 -0.15 -0.90 -13.10
N LEU A 88 0.82 -1.66 -13.63
CA LEU A 88 1.62 -2.61 -12.84
C LEU A 88 2.36 -1.92 -11.70
N GLU A 89 3.05 -0.83 -12.02
CA GLU A 89 3.87 -0.09 -11.05
C GLU A 89 2.99 0.52 -9.97
N GLN A 90 1.87 1.16 -10.36
CA GLN A 90 0.95 1.78 -9.40
C GLN A 90 0.24 0.73 -8.55
N SER A 91 -0.16 -0.40 -9.14
CA SER A 91 -0.77 -1.52 -8.41
C SER A 91 0.19 -2.07 -7.36
N ILE A 92 1.45 -2.34 -7.72
CA ILE A 92 2.45 -2.84 -6.74
C ILE A 92 2.79 -1.77 -5.70
N LEU A 93 2.90 -0.49 -6.07
CA LEU A 93 3.15 0.61 -5.14
C LEU A 93 2.11 0.60 -4.00
N GLU A 94 0.83 0.60 -4.37
CA GLU A 94 -0.29 0.65 -3.43
C GLU A 94 -0.52 -0.69 -2.72
N GLY A 95 -0.58 -1.78 -3.48
CA GLY A 95 -0.84 -3.10 -2.95
C GLY A 95 0.27 -3.62 -2.03
N SER A 96 1.53 -3.22 -2.25
CA SER A 96 2.61 -3.54 -1.30
C SER A 96 2.53 -2.72 -0.01
N ALA A 97 2.03 -1.48 -0.06
CA ALA A 97 1.74 -0.69 1.13
C ALA A 97 0.59 -1.31 1.94
N ASP A 98 -0.48 -1.75 1.27
CA ASP A 98 -1.58 -2.50 1.89
C ASP A 98 -1.09 -3.79 2.57
N PHE A 99 -0.32 -4.61 1.84
CA PHE A 99 0.20 -5.88 2.37
C PHE A 99 1.10 -5.66 3.59
N MET A 100 2.04 -4.72 3.50
CA MET A 100 2.95 -4.42 4.60
C MET A 100 2.22 -3.80 5.79
N SER A 101 1.21 -2.96 5.55
CA SER A 101 0.34 -2.41 6.58
C SER A 101 -0.43 -3.50 7.31
N GLU A 102 -1.02 -4.46 6.59
CA GLU A 102 -1.69 -5.62 7.18
C GLU A 102 -0.71 -6.48 7.99
N LEU A 103 0.50 -6.72 7.46
CA LEU A 103 1.54 -7.51 8.14
C LEU A 103 1.89 -6.93 9.52
N VAL A 104 1.91 -5.61 9.66
CA VAL A 104 2.27 -4.95 10.93
C VAL A 104 1.06 -4.64 11.81
N SER A 105 -0.09 -4.33 11.24
CA SER A 105 -1.29 -3.93 11.98
C SER A 105 -2.22 -5.09 12.30
N GLY A 106 -2.21 -6.16 11.49
CA GLY A 106 -3.20 -7.24 11.51
C GLY A 106 -4.57 -6.84 10.98
N GLN A 107 -4.72 -5.62 10.43
CA GLN A 107 -5.96 -5.14 9.84
C GLN A 107 -5.85 -5.20 8.32
N SER A 108 -6.85 -5.81 7.67
CA SER A 108 -6.87 -5.94 6.22
C SER A 108 -7.49 -4.67 5.59
N PRO A 109 -6.75 -3.92 4.76
CA PRO A 109 -7.29 -2.80 4.02
C PRO A 109 -8.18 -3.27 2.85
N ASN A 110 -8.95 -2.35 2.26
CA ASN A 110 -9.66 -2.57 0.99
C ASN A 110 -10.50 -3.87 0.93
N VAL A 111 -11.24 -4.18 2.00
CA VAL A 111 -11.99 -5.44 2.18
C VAL A 111 -12.91 -5.77 1.01
N GLU A 112 -13.59 -4.79 0.42
CA GLU A 112 -14.47 -5.03 -0.73
C GLU A 112 -13.69 -5.39 -2.01
N ALA A 113 -12.55 -4.74 -2.26
CA ALA A 113 -11.66 -5.09 -3.37
C ALA A 113 -11.09 -6.51 -3.18
N HIS A 114 -10.70 -6.88 -1.96
CA HIS A 114 -10.27 -8.26 -1.65
C HIS A 114 -11.37 -9.28 -1.87
N LYS A 115 -12.59 -9.00 -1.40
CA LYS A 115 -13.74 -9.89 -1.56
C LYS A 115 -14.08 -10.11 -3.03
N TYR A 116 -14.18 -9.03 -3.81
CA TYR A 116 -14.45 -9.12 -5.25
C TYR A 116 -13.29 -9.79 -5.99
N GLY A 117 -12.06 -9.36 -5.73
CA GLY A 117 -10.85 -9.87 -6.38
C GLY A 117 -10.69 -11.37 -6.20
N ASN A 118 -10.85 -11.86 -4.97
CA ASN A 118 -10.77 -13.29 -4.67
C ASN A 118 -11.86 -14.10 -5.38
N ALA A 119 -13.07 -13.55 -5.54
CA ALA A 119 -14.16 -14.21 -6.24
C ALA A 119 -13.98 -14.25 -7.77
N HIS A 120 -13.25 -13.27 -8.34
CA HIS A 120 -13.08 -13.10 -9.79
C HIS A 120 -11.61 -13.23 -10.22
N GLN A 121 -10.79 -13.96 -9.45
CA GLN A 121 -9.33 -13.95 -9.60
C GLN A 121 -8.85 -14.34 -11.00
N ASP A 122 -9.40 -15.41 -11.60
CA ASP A 122 -8.95 -15.87 -12.93
C ASP A 122 -9.24 -14.85 -14.03
N GLU A 123 -10.43 -14.24 -14.00
CA GLU A 123 -10.85 -13.19 -14.95
C GLU A 123 -9.97 -11.95 -14.81
N LEU A 124 -9.82 -11.44 -13.59
CA LEU A 124 -9.02 -10.25 -13.32
C LEU A 124 -7.56 -10.46 -13.68
N CYS A 125 -6.96 -11.62 -13.37
CA CYS A 125 -5.57 -11.88 -13.76
C CYS A 125 -5.39 -11.90 -15.29
N ARG A 126 -6.34 -12.47 -16.05
CA ARG A 126 -6.30 -12.47 -17.52
C ARG A 126 -6.46 -11.07 -18.09
N GLU A 127 -7.36 -10.28 -17.54
CA GLU A 127 -7.56 -8.90 -17.97
C GLU A 127 -6.31 -8.06 -17.65
N PHE A 128 -5.77 -8.17 -16.43
CA PHE A 128 -4.65 -7.35 -15.96
C PHE A 128 -3.41 -7.52 -16.82
N VAL A 129 -3.00 -8.75 -17.17
CA VAL A 129 -1.79 -8.97 -17.98
C VAL A 129 -1.86 -8.31 -19.37
N GLN A 130 -3.07 -8.04 -19.88
CA GLN A 130 -3.25 -7.35 -21.18
C GLN A 130 -3.04 -5.84 -21.07
N VAL A 131 -3.31 -5.26 -19.90
CA VAL A 131 -3.34 -3.80 -19.69
C VAL A 131 -2.26 -3.28 -18.75
N MET A 132 -1.56 -4.15 -18.01
CA MET A 132 -0.66 -3.76 -16.90
C MET A 132 0.51 -2.84 -17.31
N HIS A 133 0.86 -2.78 -18.59
CA HIS A 133 1.92 -1.90 -19.12
C HIS A 133 1.40 -0.55 -19.61
N GLN A 134 0.09 -0.31 -19.58
CA GLN A 134 -0.54 0.96 -19.92
C GLN A 134 -0.72 1.81 -18.65
N PHE A 135 -0.83 3.13 -18.81
CA PHE A 135 -1.14 4.03 -17.68
C PHE A 135 -2.65 4.28 -17.50
N GLU A 136 -3.50 3.59 -18.26
CA GLU A 136 -4.96 3.66 -18.07
C GLU A 136 -5.35 2.94 -16.78
N ASP A 137 -5.92 3.70 -15.84
CA ASP A 137 -6.23 3.22 -14.49
C ASP A 137 -7.74 3.09 -14.21
N THR A 138 -8.59 3.52 -15.14
CA THR A 138 -10.03 3.27 -15.09
C THR A 138 -10.31 1.77 -14.97
N ASP A 139 -11.26 1.41 -14.11
CA ASP A 139 -11.63 0.03 -13.75
C ASP A 139 -10.63 -0.75 -12.88
N TRP A 140 -9.50 -0.13 -12.50
CA TRP A 140 -8.49 -0.77 -11.67
C TRP A 140 -8.16 0.04 -10.40
N LEU A 141 -8.01 1.35 -10.49
CA LEU A 141 -7.65 2.18 -9.34
C LEU A 141 -8.84 3.03 -8.91
N TYR A 142 -8.71 4.35 -9.01
CA TYR A 142 -9.54 5.33 -8.31
C TYR A 142 -10.95 5.50 -8.89
N SER A 143 -11.25 4.88 -10.03
CA SER A 143 -12.55 5.00 -10.69
C SER A 143 -12.95 3.75 -11.45
N VAL A 144 -14.26 3.57 -11.63
CA VAL A 144 -14.86 2.50 -12.43
C VAL A 144 -15.77 3.10 -13.49
N SER A 145 -15.70 2.54 -14.71
CA SER A 145 -16.56 2.89 -15.84
C SER A 145 -18.00 2.37 -15.69
N GLY A 146 -18.21 1.41 -14.80
CA GLY A 146 -19.48 0.69 -14.64
C GLY A 146 -19.68 -0.44 -15.66
N LYS A 147 -18.61 -0.90 -16.33
CA LYS A 147 -18.68 -2.04 -17.26
C LYS A 147 -19.17 -3.35 -16.58
N ASP A 148 -18.94 -3.48 -15.28
CA ASP A 148 -19.42 -4.57 -14.45
C ASP A 148 -19.65 -4.06 -12.99
N LYS A 149 -19.71 -4.99 -12.02
CA LYS A 149 -19.94 -4.68 -10.61
C LYS A 149 -18.65 -4.53 -9.79
N ARG A 150 -17.49 -4.41 -10.43
CA ARG A 150 -16.22 -4.28 -9.72
C ARG A 150 -16.19 -3.04 -8.84
N PRO A 151 -15.57 -3.11 -7.65
CA PRO A 151 -15.30 -1.93 -6.84
C PRO A 151 -14.11 -1.16 -7.43
N ASN A 152 -13.88 0.05 -6.90
CA ASN A 152 -12.59 0.73 -7.06
C ASN A 152 -11.46 -0.11 -6.41
N ASP A 153 -10.22 0.27 -6.69
CA ASP A 153 -9.01 -0.20 -6.01
C ASP A 153 -8.69 -1.70 -6.21
N LEU A 154 -9.19 -2.34 -7.28
CA LEU A 154 -8.78 -3.69 -7.65
C LEU A 154 -7.28 -3.81 -8.02
N GLY A 155 -6.65 -2.72 -8.42
CA GLY A 155 -5.20 -2.62 -8.60
C GLY A 155 -4.45 -2.76 -7.28
N TYR A 156 -5.00 -2.26 -6.16
CA TYR A 156 -4.43 -2.47 -4.83
C TYR A 156 -4.46 -3.96 -4.49
N TRP A 157 -5.61 -4.61 -4.72
CA TRP A 157 -5.74 -6.06 -4.55
C TRP A 157 -4.75 -6.83 -5.44
N MET A 158 -4.61 -6.48 -6.72
CA MET A 158 -3.68 -7.15 -7.63
C MET A 158 -2.22 -7.01 -7.15
N GLY A 159 -1.80 -5.80 -6.79
CA GLY A 159 -0.47 -5.56 -6.25
C GLY A 159 -0.21 -6.23 -4.91
N TYR A 160 -1.23 -6.30 -4.04
CA TYR A 160 -1.19 -7.04 -2.79
C TYR A 160 -0.91 -8.52 -3.07
N GLN A 161 -1.65 -9.12 -4.01
CA GLN A 161 -1.50 -10.54 -4.33
C GLN A 161 -0.11 -10.85 -4.92
N ILE A 162 0.41 -9.99 -5.80
CA ILE A 162 1.79 -10.09 -6.33
C ILE A 162 2.80 -10.00 -5.18
N THR A 163 2.64 -9.03 -4.28
CA THR A 163 3.55 -8.79 -3.17
C THR A 163 3.54 -9.94 -2.16
N LYS A 164 2.34 -10.42 -1.80
CA LYS A 164 2.15 -11.55 -0.90
C LYS A 164 2.74 -12.83 -1.47
N ALA A 165 2.54 -13.11 -2.77
CA ALA A 165 3.14 -14.26 -3.42
C ALA A 165 4.68 -14.23 -3.35
N TYR A 166 5.28 -13.06 -3.59
CA TYR A 166 6.72 -12.87 -3.42
C TYR A 166 7.17 -13.10 -1.98
N PHE A 167 6.48 -12.50 -1.01
CA PHE A 167 6.77 -12.66 0.41
C PHE A 167 6.70 -14.13 0.83
N ASP A 168 5.61 -14.83 0.49
CA ASP A 168 5.35 -16.22 0.87
C ASP A 168 6.41 -17.17 0.29
N LYS A 169 6.79 -16.98 -0.97
CA LYS A 169 7.80 -17.78 -1.68
C LYS A 169 9.23 -17.56 -1.15
N THR A 170 9.53 -16.37 -0.64
CA THR A 170 10.87 -16.02 -0.15
C THR A 170 11.13 -16.65 1.22
N PRO A 171 12.17 -17.50 1.40
CA PRO A 171 12.42 -18.14 2.70
C PRO A 171 12.82 -17.14 3.80
N ASN A 172 13.70 -16.19 3.47
CA ASN A 172 14.11 -15.14 4.39
C ASN A 172 13.11 -13.98 4.36
N LYS A 173 12.15 -13.99 5.30
CA LYS A 173 11.08 -12.98 5.36
C LYS A 173 11.60 -11.56 5.60
N LYS A 174 12.68 -11.37 6.37
CA LYS A 174 13.29 -10.04 6.56
C LYS A 174 13.92 -9.51 5.27
N GLN A 175 14.55 -10.39 4.49
CA GLN A 175 15.04 -10.03 3.17
C GLN A 175 13.89 -9.68 2.22
N ALA A 176 12.79 -10.45 2.25
CA ALA A 176 11.61 -10.16 1.45
C ALA A 176 11.04 -8.76 1.75
N VAL A 177 10.89 -8.39 3.03
CA VAL A 177 10.45 -7.05 3.43
C VAL A 177 11.38 -5.96 2.89
N LYS A 178 12.70 -6.15 3.04
CA LYS A 178 13.68 -5.20 2.51
C LYS A 178 13.54 -5.02 1.00
N GLU A 179 13.31 -6.10 0.26
CA GLU A 179 13.15 -6.03 -1.20
C GLU A 179 11.82 -5.41 -1.61
N ILE A 180 10.73 -5.71 -0.91
CA ILE A 180 9.40 -5.11 -1.12
C ILE A 180 9.46 -3.59 -0.94
N LEU A 181 10.16 -3.10 0.08
CA LEU A 181 10.31 -1.65 0.33
C LEU A 181 11.29 -0.96 -0.64
N ASN A 182 12.07 -1.72 -1.42
CA ASN A 182 13.15 -1.19 -2.27
C ASN A 182 13.11 -1.78 -3.70
N ILE A 183 11.91 -2.04 -4.22
CA ILE A 183 11.67 -2.47 -5.60
C ILE A 183 12.22 -1.41 -6.57
N LYS A 184 13.12 -1.84 -7.45
CA LYS A 184 13.72 -1.00 -8.50
C LYS A 184 13.17 -1.32 -9.90
N ASP A 185 12.71 -2.55 -10.08
CA ASP A 185 12.19 -3.08 -11.35
C ASP A 185 10.95 -3.90 -11.02
N TYR A 186 9.79 -3.33 -11.35
CA TYR A 186 8.48 -3.92 -11.08
C TYR A 186 8.21 -5.17 -11.91
N THR A 187 8.70 -5.22 -13.15
CA THR A 187 8.58 -6.40 -14.01
C THR A 187 9.39 -7.56 -13.47
N SER A 188 10.63 -7.31 -13.04
CA SER A 188 11.47 -8.30 -12.37
C SER A 188 10.84 -8.79 -11.07
N PHE A 189 10.28 -7.88 -10.27
CA PHE A 189 9.58 -8.23 -9.02
C PHE A 189 8.35 -9.11 -9.29
N LEU A 190 7.51 -8.75 -10.28
CA LEU A 190 6.38 -9.55 -10.73
C LEU A 190 6.83 -10.97 -11.12
N ASN A 191 7.85 -11.08 -11.97
CA ASN A 191 8.37 -12.38 -12.41
C ASN A 191 8.88 -13.24 -11.24
N LYS A 192 9.57 -12.63 -10.28
CA LYS A 192 10.03 -13.36 -9.08
C LYS A 192 8.88 -13.84 -8.21
N SER A 193 7.81 -13.05 -8.07
CA SER A 193 6.61 -13.43 -7.33
C SER A 193 5.98 -14.71 -7.90
N GLY A 194 5.98 -14.85 -9.22
CA GLY A 194 5.34 -15.95 -9.94
C GLY A 194 3.81 -15.88 -9.94
N TYR A 195 3.19 -14.84 -9.38
CA TYR A 195 1.73 -14.78 -9.21
C TYR A 195 0.97 -14.82 -10.55
N LEU A 196 1.44 -14.07 -11.54
CA LEU A 196 0.82 -14.00 -12.87
C LEU A 196 1.42 -14.97 -13.89
N GLN A 197 2.32 -15.88 -13.49
CA GLN A 197 3.07 -16.73 -14.44
C GLN A 197 2.17 -17.63 -15.30
N LYS A 198 0.98 -18.00 -14.81
CA LYS A 198 -0.02 -18.77 -15.58
C LYS A 198 -0.67 -17.96 -16.72
N TYR A 199 -0.63 -16.63 -16.64
CA TYR A 199 -1.39 -15.72 -17.51
C TYR A 199 -0.50 -14.96 -18.50
N LEU A 200 0.82 -14.95 -18.29
CA LEU A 200 1.86 -14.41 -19.18
C LEU A 200 2.27 -15.46 -20.22
#